data_AF-A0A5R9J2K7-F1
#
_entry.id   AF-A0A5R9J2K7-F1
#
_cell.length_a   1.000
_cell.length_b   1.000
_cell.length_c   1.000
_cell.angle_alpha   90.00
_cell.angle_beta   90.00
_cell.angle_gamma   90.00
#
_symmetry.space_group_name_H-M   'P 1'
#
loop_
_entity.id
_entity.type
_entity.pdbx_description
1 polymer ?
#
loop_
_entity_poly.entity_id
_entity_poly.type
_entity_poly.pdbx_seq_one_letter_code
_entity_poly.pdbx_strand_id
1 'polypeptide(L)'
;MSVRRLVPLAALAVPLCLLAACQTPSPAQRRLLDSMIGRSQVDLVRSFGVPSRTYSAEGHTFLAYVDNESSYSPGVGPGWGWGWGGYGWGGGGFGYGGYGGGFGGGYGGFGGFPPTYYNSVCTTTFEVTGDRVASWSLRGDGC
;
A
#
# COMPACT_ATOMS: atom_id res chain seq x y z
N MET A 1 49.45 21.58 -16.91
CA MET A 1 49.24 20.38 -16.08
C MET A 1 47.93 20.56 -15.32
N SER A 2 46.83 20.12 -15.91
CA SER A 2 46.07 18.90 -15.54
C SER A 2 45.07 19.16 -14.41
N VAL A 3 43.94 19.78 -14.78
CA VAL A 3 42.67 19.70 -14.02
C VAL A 3 42.21 18.26 -14.17
N ARG A 4 42.50 17.42 -13.16
CA ARG A 4 42.12 16.00 -13.16
C ARG A 4 40.60 15.89 -13.03
N ARG A 5 40.00 15.38 -14.10
CA ARG A 5 38.60 14.97 -14.23
C ARG A 5 38.21 14.01 -13.10
N LEU A 6 37.46 14.49 -12.11
CA LEU A 6 36.82 13.66 -11.07
C LEU A 6 35.34 13.36 -11.38
N VAL A 7 34.88 13.63 -12.61
CA VAL A 7 33.43 13.72 -12.91
C VAL A 7 32.71 12.42 -13.34
N PRO A 8 33.31 11.27 -13.71
CA PRO A 8 32.47 10.21 -14.30
C PRO A 8 31.84 9.24 -13.28
N LEU A 9 32.29 9.19 -12.02
CA LEU A 9 31.81 8.15 -11.07
C LEU A 9 30.55 8.54 -10.29
N ALA A 10 30.23 9.83 -10.17
CA ALA A 10 29.03 10.28 -9.45
C ALA A 10 27.73 10.12 -10.25
N ALA A 11 27.81 9.98 -11.59
CA ALA A 11 26.64 9.97 -12.47
C ALA A 11 25.88 8.63 -12.50
N LEU A 12 26.46 7.54 -11.99
CA LEU A 12 25.85 6.20 -12.00
C LEU A 12 25.19 5.81 -10.65
N ALA A 13 25.39 6.59 -9.59
CA ALA A 13 24.84 6.28 -8.26
C ALA A 13 23.40 6.80 -8.04
N VAL A 14 22.98 7.82 -8.80
CA VAL A 14 21.67 8.46 -8.64
C VAL A 14 20.48 7.57 -9.09
N PRO A 15 20.53 6.80 -10.19
CA PRO A 15 19.36 6.02 -10.62
C PRO A 15 19.10 4.76 -9.78
N LEU A 16 20.06 4.33 -8.94
CA LEU A 16 19.93 3.12 -8.13
C LEU A 16 19.15 3.35 -6.81
N CYS A 17 19.12 4.59 -6.30
CA CYS A 17 18.41 4.92 -5.06
C CYS A 17 16.87 5.02 -5.21
N LEU A 18 16.34 5.03 -6.44
CA LEU A 18 14.90 5.18 -6.68
C LEU A 18 14.09 3.88 -6.52
N LEU A 19 14.74 2.74 -6.31
CA LEU A 19 14.06 1.44 -6.11
C LEU A 19 13.86 1.05 -4.64
N ALA A 20 14.35 1.87 -3.70
CA ALA A 20 14.21 1.61 -2.26
C ALA A 20 12.95 2.25 -1.69
N ALA A 21 11.77 1.95 -2.25
CA ALA A 21 10.51 2.18 -1.55
C ALA A 21 10.29 1.05 -0.53
N CYS A 22 11.16 0.96 0.49
CA CYS A 22 10.86 0.14 1.65
C CYS A 22 9.75 0.85 2.42
N GLN A 23 8.55 0.33 2.26
CA GLN A 23 7.37 0.68 3.01
C GLN A 23 7.69 0.34 4.48
N THR A 24 7.80 1.38 5.31
CA THR A 24 8.32 1.30 6.67
C THR A 24 7.21 1.66 7.65
N PRO A 25 7.17 1.01 8.83
CA PRO A 25 6.15 1.29 9.82
C PRO A 25 6.16 2.74 10.25
N SER A 26 4.98 3.27 10.52
CA SER A 26 4.85 4.62 11.08
C SER A 26 5.65 4.74 12.40
N PRO A 27 6.17 5.93 12.74
CA PRO A 27 6.94 6.11 13.98
C PRO A 27 6.14 5.73 15.24
N ALA A 28 4.83 5.92 15.25
CA ALA A 28 3.96 5.56 16.36
C ALA A 28 3.81 4.04 16.49
N GLN A 29 3.55 3.35 15.38
CA GLN A 29 3.47 1.89 15.34
C GLN A 29 4.79 1.26 15.77
N ARG A 30 5.91 1.78 15.29
CA ARG A 30 7.23 1.28 15.67
C ARG A 30 7.47 1.38 17.18
N ARG A 31 7.12 2.51 17.80
CA ARG A 31 7.21 2.67 19.27
C ARG A 31 6.32 1.69 20.02
N LEU A 32 5.12 1.41 19.52
CA LEU A 32 4.21 0.42 20.11
C LEU A 32 4.82 -0.98 20.05
N LEU A 33 5.36 -1.39 18.90
CA LEU A 33 6.03 -2.69 18.73
C LEU A 33 7.29 -2.79 19.61
N ASP A 34 8.11 -1.74 19.64
CA ASP A 34 9.31 -1.66 20.48
C ASP A 34 8.97 -1.76 21.98
N SER A 35 7.83 -1.22 22.40
CA SER A 35 7.39 -1.29 23.80
C SER A 35 7.04 -2.71 24.29
N MET A 36 6.88 -3.65 23.36
CA MET A 36 6.60 -5.05 23.66
C MET A 36 7.86 -5.86 23.91
N ILE A 37 9.03 -5.39 23.46
CA ILE A 37 10.29 -6.08 23.69
C ILE A 37 10.52 -6.24 25.20
N GLY A 38 10.79 -7.47 25.63
CA GLY A 38 10.96 -7.83 27.03
C GLY A 38 9.66 -8.05 27.82
N ARG A 39 8.48 -7.79 27.26
CA ARG A 39 7.18 -8.14 27.88
C ARG A 39 6.93 -9.64 27.83
N SER A 40 6.03 -10.12 28.69
CA SER A 40 5.65 -11.53 28.69
C SER A 40 4.81 -11.88 27.47
N GLN A 41 4.81 -13.15 27.06
CA GLN A 41 3.91 -13.62 26.00
C GLN A 41 2.44 -13.38 26.38
N VAL A 42 2.10 -13.53 27.66
CA VAL A 42 0.74 -13.28 28.15
C VAL A 42 0.35 -11.81 27.99
N ASP A 43 1.26 -10.87 28.28
CA ASP A 43 1.01 -9.44 28.10
C ASP A 43 0.85 -9.08 26.62
N LEU A 44 1.64 -9.70 25.74
CA LEU A 44 1.50 -9.55 24.30
C LEU A 44 0.10 -9.99 23.83
N VAL A 45 -0.34 -11.19 24.23
CA VAL A 45 -1.66 -11.71 23.87
C VAL A 45 -2.79 -10.85 24.46
N ARG A 46 -2.60 -10.25 25.63
CA ARG A 46 -3.58 -9.32 26.21
C ARG A 46 -3.70 -8.00 25.45
N SER A 47 -2.61 -7.56 24.82
CA SER A 47 -2.57 -6.27 24.12
C SER A 47 -2.91 -6.37 22.63
N PHE A 48 -2.51 -7.45 21.95
CA PHE A 48 -2.80 -7.67 20.52
C PHE A 48 -3.88 -8.73 20.26
N GLY A 49 -4.30 -9.47 21.28
CA GLY A 49 -5.21 -10.60 21.13
C GLY A 49 -4.50 -11.90 20.76
N VAL A 50 -5.30 -12.90 20.39
CA VAL A 50 -4.82 -14.23 19.98
C VAL A 50 -4.15 -14.13 18.60
N PRO A 51 -2.94 -14.68 18.42
CA PRO A 51 -2.23 -14.62 17.14
C PRO A 51 -2.97 -15.37 16.04
N SER A 52 -2.86 -14.89 14.81
CA SER A 52 -3.40 -15.56 13.63
C SER A 52 -2.69 -16.88 13.34
N ARG A 53 -1.37 -16.93 13.60
CA ARG A 53 -0.54 -18.13 13.42
C ARG A 53 0.54 -18.21 14.49
N THR A 54 0.92 -19.42 14.85
CA THR A 54 1.98 -19.69 15.81
C THR A 54 2.93 -20.75 15.26
N TYR A 55 4.23 -20.56 15.46
CA TYR A 55 5.25 -21.54 15.08
C TYR A 55 6.32 -21.62 16.16
N SER A 56 6.75 -22.82 16.55
CA SER A 56 7.78 -22.99 17.58
C SER A 56 8.92 -23.85 17.04
N ALA A 57 10.16 -23.37 17.20
CA ALA A 57 11.38 -24.05 16.79
C ALA A 57 12.54 -23.67 17.70
N GLU A 58 13.38 -24.64 18.07
CA GLU A 58 14.64 -24.41 18.80
C GLU A 58 14.52 -23.59 20.10
N GLY A 59 13.38 -23.64 20.77
CA GLY A 59 13.11 -22.85 21.99
C GLY A 59 12.60 -21.42 21.74
N HIS A 60 12.39 -21.07 20.47
CA HIS A 60 11.76 -19.83 20.02
C HIS A 60 10.31 -20.11 19.62
N THR A 61 9.41 -19.21 20.00
CA THR A 61 8.00 -19.22 19.60
C THR A 61 7.69 -17.94 18.85
N PHE A 62 7.22 -18.09 17.62
CA PHE A 62 6.85 -17.00 16.72
C PHE A 62 5.33 -16.85 16.73
N LEU A 63 4.87 -15.66 17.08
CA LEU A 63 3.45 -15.27 17.14
C LEU A 63 3.21 -14.28 16.01
N ALA A 64 2.43 -14.67 15.00
CA ALA A 64 2.16 -13.85 13.83
C ALA A 64 0.72 -13.31 13.83
N TYR A 65 0.61 -11.99 13.67
CA TYR A 65 -0.62 -11.22 13.53
C TYR A 65 -0.71 -10.72 12.08
N VAL A 66 -1.76 -11.12 11.37
CA VAL A 66 -1.92 -10.82 9.95
C VAL A 66 -3.09 -9.86 9.78
N ASP A 67 -2.78 -8.65 9.31
CA ASP A 67 -3.74 -7.63 8.91
C ASP A 67 -3.89 -7.66 7.38
N ASN A 68 -5.12 -7.64 6.89
CA ASN A 68 -5.44 -7.58 5.46
C ASN A 68 -6.40 -6.43 5.20
N GLU A 69 -6.01 -5.51 4.33
CA GLU A 69 -6.80 -4.36 3.91
C GLU A 69 -7.12 -4.44 2.42
N SER A 70 -8.41 -4.32 2.08
CA SER A 70 -8.87 -4.28 0.69
C SER A 70 -9.29 -2.86 0.31
N SER A 71 -8.59 -2.24 -0.64
CA SER A 71 -8.97 -0.95 -1.22
C SER A 71 -9.63 -1.13 -2.58
N TYR A 72 -10.62 -0.29 -2.85
CA TYR A 72 -11.36 -0.25 -4.11
C TYR A 72 -11.07 1.06 -4.82
N SER A 73 -10.55 0.98 -6.04
CA SER A 73 -10.41 2.11 -6.94
C SER A 73 -11.56 2.08 -7.94
N PRO A 74 -12.52 3.04 -7.87
CA PRO A 74 -13.57 3.14 -8.86
C PRO A 74 -12.94 3.50 -10.22
N GLY A 75 -13.25 2.70 -11.23
CA GLY A 75 -12.81 2.96 -12.59
C GLY A 75 -13.40 4.25 -13.13
N VAL A 76 -12.62 5.00 -13.90
CA VAL A 76 -13.08 6.22 -14.59
C VAL A 76 -13.30 5.86 -16.05
N GLY A 77 -14.55 5.79 -16.50
CA GLY A 77 -14.91 5.41 -17.88
C GLY A 77 -14.59 6.49 -18.93
N PRO A 78 -14.47 6.14 -20.22
CA PRO A 78 -14.31 7.09 -21.31
C PRO A 78 -15.69 7.63 -21.69
N GLY A 79 -16.18 8.56 -20.90
CA GLY A 79 -17.47 9.16 -21.13
C GLY A 79 -17.67 10.31 -20.17
N TRP A 80 -17.99 11.47 -20.73
CA TRP A 80 -18.40 12.70 -20.06
C TRP A 80 -19.30 12.41 -18.85
N GLY A 81 -18.68 12.21 -17.71
CA GLY A 81 -19.32 11.77 -16.47
C GLY A 81 -18.92 12.75 -15.39
N TRP A 82 -19.65 13.85 -15.30
CA TRP A 82 -19.65 14.72 -14.15
C TRP A 82 -20.01 13.89 -12.91
N GLY A 83 -18.98 13.54 -12.14
CA GLY A 83 -19.10 12.75 -10.92
C GLY A 83 -18.45 13.48 -9.74
N TRP A 84 -18.74 14.77 -9.60
CA TRP A 84 -18.65 15.46 -8.31
C TRP A 84 -20.05 15.96 -7.97
N GLY A 85 -20.51 15.64 -6.76
CA GLY A 85 -21.71 16.23 -6.20
C GLY A 85 -21.64 17.74 -6.32
N GLY A 86 -22.47 18.28 -7.20
CA GLY A 86 -22.61 19.70 -7.46
C GLY A 86 -24.02 19.93 -7.93
N TYR A 87 -24.91 20.15 -6.96
CA TYR A 87 -26.20 20.83 -7.11
C TYR A 87 -26.08 21.95 -8.17
N GLY A 88 -26.59 21.69 -9.37
CA GLY A 88 -26.53 22.62 -10.49
C GLY A 88 -27.87 22.62 -11.20
N TRP A 89 -28.79 23.45 -10.71
CA TRP A 89 -30.01 23.81 -11.43
C TRP A 89 -29.65 24.49 -12.76
N GLY A 90 -30.27 24.05 -13.85
CA GLY A 90 -30.55 24.88 -15.01
C GLY A 90 -29.75 24.59 -16.27
N GLY A 91 -30.46 24.41 -17.38
CA GLY A 91 -29.89 24.56 -18.72
C GLY A 91 -30.49 23.64 -19.75
N GLY A 92 -31.67 24.00 -20.27
CA GLY A 92 -32.44 23.20 -21.22
C GLY A 92 -31.71 22.87 -22.53
N GLY A 93 -32.17 21.80 -23.17
CA GLY A 93 -31.71 21.42 -24.50
C GLY A 93 -32.34 20.12 -24.96
N PHE A 94 -33.60 20.19 -25.38
CA PHE A 94 -34.30 19.11 -26.08
C PHE A 94 -33.51 18.67 -27.33
N GLY A 95 -33.29 17.37 -27.49
CA GLY A 95 -32.70 16.80 -28.71
C GLY A 95 -33.26 15.40 -28.93
N TYR A 96 -34.30 15.33 -29.76
CA TYR A 96 -34.99 14.12 -30.19
C TYR A 96 -34.05 13.13 -30.90
N GLY A 97 -34.42 11.86 -30.85
CA GLY A 97 -33.69 10.73 -31.42
C GLY A 97 -33.26 10.92 -32.88
N GLY A 98 -32.11 10.35 -33.20
CA GLY A 98 -31.54 10.30 -34.54
C GLY A 98 -30.73 9.04 -34.71
N TYR A 99 -31.35 8.00 -35.26
CA TYR A 99 -30.67 6.90 -35.94
C TYR A 99 -29.92 7.52 -37.11
N GLY A 100 -28.61 7.69 -36.98
CA GLY A 100 -27.79 8.36 -37.98
C GLY A 100 -26.37 7.84 -37.91
N GLY A 101 -26.05 6.89 -38.80
CA GLY A 101 -24.68 6.51 -39.09
C GLY A 101 -23.90 7.73 -39.56
N GLY A 102 -22.76 7.99 -38.93
CA GLY A 102 -21.85 9.06 -39.30
C GLY A 102 -20.44 8.66 -38.94
N PHE A 103 -19.66 8.24 -39.94
CA PHE A 103 -18.22 8.16 -39.86
C PHE A 103 -17.66 9.57 -39.62
N GLY A 104 -17.43 9.91 -38.36
CA GLY A 104 -16.70 11.09 -37.91
C GLY A 104 -15.50 10.64 -37.09
N GLY A 105 -14.39 10.36 -37.76
CA GLY A 105 -13.12 10.04 -37.11
C GLY A 105 -12.47 11.28 -36.50
N GLY A 106 -11.86 11.11 -35.32
CA GLY A 106 -10.98 12.11 -34.72
C GLY A 106 -10.91 11.99 -33.19
N TYR A 107 -9.94 11.21 -32.71
CA TYR A 107 -9.32 11.35 -31.37
C TYR A 107 -10.27 11.45 -30.16
N GLY A 108 -11.02 10.38 -29.87
CA GLY A 108 -11.83 10.27 -28.64
C GLY A 108 -11.60 9.00 -27.81
N GLY A 109 -10.61 8.18 -28.18
CA GLY A 109 -10.41 6.85 -27.62
C GLY A 109 -9.25 6.77 -26.63
N PHE A 110 -9.33 7.46 -25.49
CA PHE A 110 -8.54 7.05 -24.32
C PHE A 110 -9.49 6.34 -23.37
N GLY A 111 -9.47 5.01 -23.50
CA GLY A 111 -10.23 4.07 -22.69
C GLY A 111 -10.09 4.39 -21.21
N GLY A 112 -11.22 4.40 -20.53
CA GLY A 112 -11.28 4.56 -19.10
C GLY A 112 -10.52 3.46 -18.36
N PHE A 113 -10.00 3.78 -17.18
CA PHE A 113 -9.40 2.78 -16.31
C PHE A 113 -10.52 1.93 -15.70
N PRO A 114 -10.49 0.59 -15.82
CA PRO A 114 -11.47 -0.26 -15.18
C PRO A 114 -11.36 -0.16 -13.65
N PRO A 115 -12.45 -0.44 -12.91
CA PRO A 115 -12.37 -0.53 -11.46
C PRO A 115 -11.42 -1.65 -11.05
N THR A 116 -10.61 -1.38 -10.03
CA THR A 116 -9.62 -2.33 -9.51
C THR A 116 -9.75 -2.49 -8.01
N TYR A 117 -9.53 -3.71 -7.54
CA TYR A 117 -9.39 -4.03 -6.12
C TYR A 117 -7.93 -4.30 -5.84
N TYR A 118 -7.40 -3.69 -4.79
CA TYR A 118 -6.06 -3.96 -4.29
C TYR A 118 -6.20 -4.53 -2.88
N ASN A 119 -5.53 -5.65 -2.61
CA ASN A 119 -5.37 -6.18 -1.25
C ASN A 119 -3.94 -5.93 -0.84
N SER A 120 -3.74 -5.32 0.32
CA SER A 120 -2.45 -5.18 0.97
C SER A 120 -2.45 -5.97 2.27
N VAL A 121 -1.38 -6.72 2.52
CA VAL A 121 -1.26 -7.57 3.70
C VAL A 121 -0.07 -7.09 4.53
N CYS A 122 -0.28 -6.97 5.84
CA CYS A 122 0.80 -6.71 6.80
C CYS A 122 0.84 -7.83 7.84
N THR A 123 1.99 -8.48 7.97
CA THR A 123 2.22 -9.51 9.01
C THR A 123 3.19 -8.98 10.05
N THR A 124 2.73 -8.81 11.28
CA THR A 124 3.58 -8.52 12.45
C THR A 124 3.92 -9.83 13.14
N THR A 125 5.20 -10.17 13.21
CA THR A 125 5.67 -11.38 13.91
C THR A 125 6.47 -11.00 15.13
N PHE A 126 6.06 -11.49 16.29
CA PHE A 126 6.83 -11.41 17.53
C PHE A 126 7.54 -12.74 17.78
N GLU A 127 8.83 -12.65 18.08
CA GLU A 127 9.62 -13.77 18.56
C GLU A 127 9.61 -13.77 20.08
N VAL A 128 9.27 -14.90 20.67
CA VAL A 128 9.28 -15.14 22.11
C VAL A 128 10.29 -16.22 22.42
N THR A 129 11.17 -15.95 23.38
CA THR A 129 12.14 -16.92 23.87
C THR A 129 11.98 -17.04 25.39
N GLY A 130 11.81 -18.27 25.87
CA GLY A 130 11.39 -18.51 27.25
C GLY A 130 9.97 -18.00 27.49
N ASP A 131 9.84 -16.86 28.18
CA ASP A 131 8.55 -16.20 28.45
C ASP A 131 8.61 -14.69 28.14
N ARG A 132 9.54 -14.25 27.28
CA ARG A 132 9.67 -12.83 26.92
C ARG A 132 9.79 -12.63 25.42
N VAL A 133 9.21 -11.54 24.95
CA VAL A 133 9.37 -11.06 23.58
C VAL A 133 10.83 -10.65 23.38
N ALA A 134 11.52 -11.35 22.48
CA ALA A 134 12.92 -11.10 22.14
C ALA A 134 13.05 -10.07 21.01
N SER A 135 12.20 -10.19 19.99
CA SER A 135 12.25 -9.36 18.79
C SER A 135 10.87 -9.24 18.12
N TRP A 136 10.76 -8.31 17.18
CA TRP A 136 9.60 -8.21 16.28
C TRP A 136 10.05 -7.93 14.85
N SER A 137 9.23 -8.34 13.88
CA SER A 137 9.44 -8.07 12.46
C SER A 137 8.12 -7.81 11.74
N LEU A 138 8.20 -7.07 10.63
CA LEU A 138 7.08 -6.80 9.74
C LEU A 138 7.37 -7.39 8.37
N ARG A 139 6.34 -7.94 7.74
CA ARG A 139 6.43 -8.51 6.39
C ARG A 139 5.12 -8.30 5.62
N GLY A 140 5.23 -7.82 4.40
CA GLY A 140 4.12 -7.64 3.49
C GLY A 140 4.17 -6.27 2.81
N ASP A 141 3.17 -5.98 2.00
CA ASP A 141 2.98 -4.75 1.22
C ASP A 141 1.98 -3.78 1.87
N GLY A 142 1.37 -4.18 2.99
CA GLY A 142 0.52 -3.34 3.86
C GLY A 142 1.24 -2.78 5.08
N CYS A 143 2.55 -3.05 5.23
CA CYS A 143 3.45 -2.42 6.19
C CYS A 143 4.38 -1.48 5.41
#